data_AF-A0A7X4F586-F1
#
_entry.id   AF-A0A7X4F586-F1
#
_cell.length_a   1.000
_cell.length_b   1.000
_cell.length_c   1.000
_cell.angle_alpha   90.00
_cell.angle_beta   90.00
_cell.angle_gamma   90.00
#
_symmetry.space_group_name_H-M   'P 1'
#
loop_
_entity.id
_entity.type
_entity.pdbx_description
1 polymer ?
#
loop_
_entity_poly.entity_id
_entity_poly.type
_entity_poly.pdbx_seq_one_letter_code
_entity_poly.pdbx_strand_id
1 'polypeptide(L)'
;TDSHISTITDSILLLQYVEIRGEMSRSINVFKMRGSWHDKGIREFLISETGAEIKDSFKDFERVISGIPSRISEDERQSLRRIVSRSDAGE
;
A
#
# COMPACT_ATOMS: atom_id res chain seq x y z
N THR A 1 17.98 7.46 5.66
CA THR A 1 18.21 8.38 4.53
C THR A 1 18.87 9.60 5.09
N ASP A 2 19.88 10.16 4.42
CA ASP A 2 20.43 11.45 4.84
C ASP A 2 19.29 12.48 4.89
N SER A 3 19.06 13.06 6.06
CA SER A 3 17.74 13.49 6.57
C SER A 3 17.06 14.60 5.75
N HIS A 4 17.77 15.20 4.80
CA HIS A 4 17.32 16.40 4.08
C HIS A 4 17.21 16.23 2.56
N ILE A 5 17.59 15.08 2.00
CA ILE A 5 17.52 14.86 0.54
C ILE A 5 16.06 14.81 0.06
N SER A 6 15.15 14.22 0.85
CA SER A 6 13.72 14.13 0.48
C SER A 6 13.03 15.50 0.34
N THR A 7 13.57 16.53 1.00
CA THR A 7 13.03 17.90 0.95
C THR A 7 13.32 18.56 -0.39
N ILE A 8 14.53 18.34 -0.94
CA ILE A 8 14.96 18.89 -2.23
C ILE A 8 14.43 18.09 -3.42
N THR A 9 14.12 16.80 -3.26
CA THR A 9 13.64 15.96 -4.37
C THR A 9 12.17 16.19 -4.68
N ASP A 10 11.84 16.29 -5.97
CA ASP A 10 10.47 16.48 -6.47
C ASP A 10 9.64 15.20 -6.51
N SER A 11 10.27 14.06 -6.76
CA SER A 11 9.61 12.75 -6.79
C SER A 11 10.33 11.72 -5.95
N ILE A 12 9.58 10.96 -5.15
CA ILE A 12 10.10 9.89 -4.29
C ILE A 12 9.35 8.61 -4.63
N LEU A 13 10.08 7.61 -5.11
CA LEU A 13 9.60 6.24 -5.26
C LEU A 13 10.08 5.42 -4.07
N LEU A 14 9.15 4.79 -3.37
CA LEU A 14 9.44 3.91 -2.25
C LEU A 14 9.37 2.46 -2.75
N LEU A 15 10.47 1.73 -2.56
CA LEU A 15 10.56 0.28 -2.79
C LEU A 15 10.78 -0.38 -1.43
N GLN A 16 10.00 -1.40 -1.13
CA GLN A 16 10.11 -2.13 0.13
C GLN A 16 9.77 -3.61 -0.06
N TYR A 17 10.29 -4.43 0.84
CA TYR A 17 9.89 -5.84 0.94
C TYR A 17 8.67 -5.99 1.84
N VAL A 18 7.83 -6.96 1.51
CA VAL A 18 6.62 -7.30 2.23
C VAL A 18 6.53 -8.81 2.31
N GLU A 19 6.46 -9.37 3.52
CA GLU A 19 6.33 -10.81 3.73
C GLU A 19 4.85 -11.23 3.62
N ILE A 20 4.51 -12.05 2.65
CA ILE A 20 3.13 -12.54 2.46
C ILE A 20 3.17 -14.06 2.41
N ARG A 21 2.48 -14.71 3.36
CA ARG A 21 2.38 -16.17 3.42
C ARG A 21 3.74 -16.89 3.40
N GLY A 22 4.76 -16.29 4.03
CA GLY A 22 6.13 -16.84 4.06
C GLY A 22 6.96 -16.56 2.81
N GLU A 23 6.46 -15.77 1.87
CA GLU A 23 7.19 -15.34 0.67
C GLU A 23 7.52 -13.85 0.72
N MET A 24 8.74 -13.50 0.31
CA MET A 24 9.19 -12.12 0.22
C MET A 24 8.70 -11.50 -1.09
N SER A 25 7.61 -10.75 -0.99
CA SER A 25 7.08 -9.92 -2.07
C SER A 25 7.74 -8.55 -2.06
N ARG A 26 7.62 -7.83 -3.18
CA ARG A 26 8.15 -6.47 -3.33
C ARG A 26 7.02 -5.51 -3.64
N SER A 27 7.05 -4.34 -3.02
CA SER A 27 6.06 -3.30 -3.27
C SER A 27 6.68 -1.98 -3.68
N ILE A 28 5.98 -1.26 -4.56
CA ILE A 28 6.32 0.07 -5.05
C ILE A 28 5.19 1.05 -4.73
N ASN A 29 5.57 2.26 -4.34
CA ASN A 29 4.64 3.37 -4.18
C ASN A 29 5.30 4.69 -4.61
N VAL A 30 4.50 5.57 -5.20
CA VAL A 30 4.90 6.97 -5.38
C VAL A 30 4.62 7.70 -4.08
N PHE A 31 5.66 7.87 -3.27
CA PHE A 31 5.53 8.47 -1.94
C PHE A 31 5.32 9.99 -2.01
N LYS A 32 5.90 10.62 -3.04
CA LYS A 32 5.79 12.07 -3.28
C LYS A 32 5.97 12.34 -4.76
N MET A 33 5.19 13.28 -5.29
CA MET A 33 5.37 13.88 -6.61
C MET A 33 4.90 15.33 -6.56
N ARG A 34 5.77 16.28 -6.91
CA ARG A 34 5.40 17.70 -7.06
C ARG A 34 4.90 17.98 -8.47
N GLY A 35 3.89 18.85 -8.59
CA GLY A 35 3.39 19.33 -9.89
C GLY A 35 2.55 18.32 -10.67
N SER A 36 2.27 17.13 -10.12
CA SER A 36 1.39 16.14 -10.74
C SER A 36 0.62 15.34 -9.70
N TRP A 37 -0.56 14.89 -10.08
CA TRP A 37 -1.24 13.81 -9.36
C TRP A 37 -0.41 12.52 -9.48
N HIS A 38 -0.42 11.71 -8.42
CA HIS A 38 0.19 10.39 -8.40
C HIS A 38 -0.69 9.39 -7.66
N ASP A 39 -0.49 8.12 -7.97
CA ASP A 39 -1.19 7.03 -7.32
C ASP A 39 -0.73 6.87 -5.86
N LYS A 40 -1.71 6.80 -4.95
CA LYS A 40 -1.49 6.61 -3.51
C LYS A 40 -1.47 5.13 -3.11
N GLY A 41 -1.77 4.23 -4.04
CA GLY A 41 -1.75 2.79 -3.81
C GLY A 41 -0.34 2.26 -3.57
N ILE A 42 -0.22 1.31 -2.64
CA ILE A 42 0.97 0.47 -2.51
C ILE A 42 0.73 -0.74 -3.41
N ARG A 43 1.51 -0.85 -4.49
CA ARG A 43 1.35 -1.87 -5.51
C ARG A 43 2.44 -2.93 -5.39
N GLU A 44 2.09 -4.16 -5.67
CA GLU A 44 3.10 -5.20 -5.86
C GLU A 44 3.90 -4.93 -7.15
N PHE A 45 5.20 -5.20 -7.14
CA PHE A 45 5.99 -5.23 -8.37
C PHE A 45 6.84 -6.49 -8.46
N LEU A 46 6.88 -7.06 -9.66
CA LEU A 46 7.67 -8.23 -10.00
C LEU A 46 8.85 -7.80 -10.86
N ILE A 47 9.98 -8.46 -10.70
CA ILE A 47 11.12 -8.33 -11.61
C ILE A 47 11.21 -9.65 -12.36
N SER A 48 11.05 -9.58 -13.67
CA SER A 48 11.18 -10.69 -14.61
C SER A 48 12.33 -10.44 -15.57
N GLU A 49 12.60 -11.39 -16.47
CA GLU A 49 13.64 -11.24 -17.50
C GLU A 49 13.41 -10.05 -18.44
N THR A 50 12.16 -9.62 -18.62
CA THR A 50 11.79 -8.46 -19.46
C THR A 50 11.78 -7.14 -18.71
N GLY A 51 12.02 -7.17 -17.39
CA GLY A 51 12.07 -5.98 -16.54
C GLY A 51 11.02 -5.99 -15.42
N ALA A 52 10.67 -4.79 -14.97
CA ALA A 52 9.74 -4.59 -13.85
C ALA A 52 8.29 -4.54 -14.31
N GLU A 53 7.43 -5.32 -13.66
CA GLU A 53 5.99 -5.34 -13.88
C GLU A 53 5.26 -4.89 -12.61
N ILE A 54 4.39 -3.88 -12.73
CA ILE A 54 3.57 -3.39 -11.63
C ILE A 54 2.22 -4.10 -11.65
N LYS A 55 1.86 -4.73 -10.53
CA LYS A 55 0.61 -5.48 -10.33
C LYS A 55 -0.39 -4.66 -9.51
N ASP A 56 -1.40 -5.34 -8.99
CA ASP A 56 -2.42 -4.74 -8.14
C ASP A 56 -1.90 -4.34 -6.76
N SER A 57 -2.72 -3.56 -6.06
CA SER A 57 -2.44 -3.16 -4.69
C SER A 57 -2.84 -4.21 -3.67
N PHE A 58 -2.19 -4.22 -2.52
CA PHE A 58 -2.48 -5.09 -1.38
C PHE A 58 -3.79 -4.70 -0.63
N LYS A 59 -4.94 -4.70 -1.32
CA LYS A 59 -6.22 -4.18 -0.78
C LYS A 59 -6.77 -4.96 0.41
N ASP A 60 -6.39 -6.22 0.53
CA ASP A 60 -6.89 -7.12 1.59
C ASP A 60 -5.89 -7.27 2.74
N PHE A 61 -4.87 -6.40 2.79
CA PHE A 61 -3.82 -6.41 3.80
C PHE A 61 -3.70 -5.06 4.48
N GLU A 62 -3.53 -5.10 5.80
CA GLU A 62 -3.14 -3.96 6.60
C GLU A 62 -1.65 -4.01 6.93
N ARG A 63 -1.11 -2.88 7.40
CA ARG A 63 0.27 -2.75 7.88
C ARG A 63 1.34 -3.08 6.84
N VAL A 64 1.03 -2.95 5.55
CA VAL A 64 1.96 -3.21 4.44
C VAL A 64 3.26 -2.40 4.58
N ILE A 65 3.20 -1.13 5.02
CA ILE A 65 4.38 -0.28 5.25
C ILE A 65 5.33 -0.84 6.32
N SER A 66 4.81 -1.62 7.28
CA SER A 66 5.64 -2.25 8.32
C SER A 66 6.43 -3.45 7.82
N GLY A 67 6.20 -3.91 6.59
CA GLY A 67 6.83 -5.09 5.99
C GLY A 67 6.21 -6.42 6.42
N ILE A 68 5.42 -6.45 7.50
CA ILE A 68 4.73 -7.64 8.01
C ILE A 68 3.21 -7.39 7.98
N PRO A 69 2.56 -7.60 6.84
CA PRO A 69 1.14 -7.33 6.69
C PRO A 69 0.26 -8.36 7.39
N SER A 70 -0.92 -7.91 7.83
CA SER A 70 -1.99 -8.76 8.36
C SER A 70 -3.16 -8.78 7.38
N ARG A 71 -3.67 -9.98 7.04
CA ARG A 71 -4.83 -10.11 6.16
C ARG A 71 -6.09 -9.69 6.90
N ILE A 72 -6.87 -8.78 6.30
CA ILE A 72 -8.19 -8.41 6.82
C ILE A 72 -9.16 -9.51 6.39
N SER A 73 -9.88 -10.09 7.34
CA SER A 73 -10.90 -11.09 7.04
C SER A 73 -12.17 -10.43 6.47
N GLU A 74 -12.91 -11.12 5.59
CA GLU A 74 -14.21 -10.61 5.08
C GLU A 74 -15.22 -10.30 6.22
N ASP A 75 -15.12 -11.01 7.35
CA ASP A 75 -16.00 -10.84 8.51
C ASP A 75 -15.81 -9.49 9.21
N GLU A 76 -14.58 -9.00 9.33
CA GLU A 76 -14.29 -7.68 9.90
C GLU A 76 -14.86 -6.58 9.00
N ARG A 77 -14.73 -6.73 7.67
CA ARG A 77 -15.24 -5.78 6.69
C ARG A 77 -16.77 -5.73 6.71
N GLN A 78 -17.45 -6.86 6.88
CA GLN A 78 -18.90 -6.89 7.06
C GLN A 78 -19.34 -6.31 8.40
N SER A 79 -18.59 -6.58 9.47
CA SER A 79 -18.91 -6.08 10.82
C SER A 79 -18.80 -4.56 10.89
N LEU A 80 -17.73 -3.99 10.30
CA LEU A 80 -17.56 -2.53 10.19
C LEU A 80 -18.68 -1.88 9.37
N ARG A 81 -19.06 -2.48 8.24
CA ARG A 81 -20.19 -1.99 7.42
C ARG A 81 -21.51 -2.00 8.19
N ARG A 82 -21.75 -3.04 9.01
CA ARG A 82 -22.95 -3.14 9.86
C ARG A 82 -23.02 -2.07 10.95
N ILE A 83 -21.86 -1.68 11.49
CA ILE A 83 -21.78 -0.64 12.53
C ILE A 83 -22.05 0.74 11.91
N VAL A 84 -21.39 1.05 10.79
CA VAL A 84 -21.58 2.33 10.06
C VAL A 84 -23.00 2.48 9.54
N SER A 85 -23.63 1.43 9.01
CA SER A 85 -25.03 1.52 8.56
C SER A 85 -26.04 1.75 9.69
N ARG A 86 -25.65 1.49 10.95
CA ARG A 86 -26.50 1.70 12.13
C ARG A 86 -26.39 3.12 12.68
N SER A 87 -25.26 3.79 12.50
CA SER A 87 -25.10 5.19 12.93
C SER A 87 -25.90 6.15 12.06
N ASP A 88 -26.03 5.85 10.77
CA ASP A 88 -26.73 6.73 9.81
C ASP A 88 -28.27 6.57 9.84
N ALA A 89 -28.77 5.54 10.53
CA ALA A 89 -30.21 5.27 10.67
C ALA A 89 -30.80 5.81 11.99
N GLY A 90 -30.00 6.54 12.77
CA GLY A 90 -30.34 7.02 14.12
C GLY A 90 -30.43 8.54 14.27
N GLU A 91 -30.52 9.29 13.17
CA GLU A 91 -30.76 10.75 13.19
C GLU A 91 -32.14 11.10 12.62
#